data_AF-A0A1D9LC57-F1
#
_entry.id   AF-A0A1D9LC57-F1
#
_cell.length_a   1.000
_cell.length_b   1.000
_cell.length_c   1.000
_cell.angle_alpha   90.00
_cell.angle_beta   90.00
_cell.angle_gamma   90.00
#
_symmetry.space_group_name_H-M   'P 1'
#
loop_
_entity.id
_entity.type
_entity.pdbx_description
1 polymer ?
#
loop_
_entity_poly.entity_id
_entity_poly.type
_entity_poly.pdbx_seq_one_letter_code
_entity_poly.pdbx_strand_id
1 'polypeptide(L)'
;MGMHHCWQKVAAEIGMDAFLAMWRILDAEEQWRHPKGGLELTLRRYRSYEHYQRDTYIRQLAGQGLSFNAVRIRLSEALDVVLETKRVKEIIEIHI
;
A
#
# COMPACT_ATOMS: atom_id res chain seq x y z
N MET A 1 18.88 -8.74 19.48
CA MET A 1 17.52 -8.32 19.89
C MET A 1 16.61 -9.52 19.86
N GLY A 2 15.74 -9.71 20.87
CA GLY A 2 14.81 -10.85 20.98
C GLY A 2 13.64 -10.85 19.99
N MET A 3 13.81 -10.22 18.82
CA MET A 3 12.75 -9.99 17.84
C MET A 3 12.94 -10.90 16.62
N HIS A 4 11.84 -11.31 16.00
CA HIS A 4 11.85 -12.16 14.81
C HIS A 4 12.72 -11.58 13.67
N HIS A 5 13.47 -12.44 12.96
CA HIS A 5 14.46 -12.03 11.96
C HIS A 5 13.90 -11.13 10.84
N CYS A 6 12.61 -11.29 10.48
CA CYS A 6 11.97 -10.45 9.46
C CYS A 6 11.95 -8.97 9.87
N TRP A 7 11.61 -8.68 11.12
CA TRP A 7 11.61 -7.30 11.63
C TRP A 7 13.02 -6.72 11.76
N GLN A 8 14.03 -7.56 12.00
CA GLN A 8 15.42 -7.12 11.95
C GLN A 8 15.82 -6.70 10.53
N LYS A 9 15.37 -7.42 9.50
CA LYS A 9 15.58 -7.02 8.10
C LYS A 9 14.88 -5.69 7.78
N VAL A 10 13.64 -5.51 8.25
CA VAL A 10 12.92 -4.24 8.09
C VAL A 10 13.71 -3.10 8.74
N ALA A 11 14.17 -3.28 9.98
CA ALA A 11 14.96 -2.27 10.68
C ALA A 11 16.29 -1.95 9.98
N ALA A 12 16.93 -2.93 9.36
CA ALA A 12 18.14 -2.72 8.56
C ALA A 12 17.85 -1.94 7.27
N GLU A 13 16.70 -2.19 6.64
CA GLU A 13 16.29 -1.52 5.40
C GLU A 13 15.92 -0.04 5.61
N ILE A 14 15.09 0.25 6.61
CA ILE A 14 14.56 1.61 6.84
C ILE A 14 15.36 2.42 7.87
N GLY A 15 16.34 1.79 8.51
CA GLY A 15 17.11 2.35 9.63
C GLY A 15 16.42 2.16 10.98
N MET A 16 17.23 2.05 12.04
CA MET A 16 16.76 1.77 13.40
C MET A 16 15.82 2.87 13.94
N ASP A 17 16.09 4.13 13.63
CA ASP A 17 15.30 5.25 14.14
C ASP A 17 13.87 5.25 13.58
N ALA A 18 13.73 5.03 12.26
CA ALA A 18 12.42 4.93 11.61
C ALA A 18 11.67 3.69 12.10
N PHE A 19 12.38 2.57 12.29
CA PHE A 19 11.80 1.35 12.84
C PHE A 19 11.27 1.54 14.27
N LEU A 20 12.06 2.17 15.16
CA LEU A 20 11.63 2.47 16.53
C LEU A 20 10.47 3.46 16.56
N ALA A 21 10.47 4.48 15.69
CA ALA A 21 9.35 5.40 15.56
C ALA A 21 8.05 4.68 15.16
N MET A 22 8.12 3.82 14.14
CA MET A 22 7.01 2.96 13.74
C MET A 22 6.55 2.07 14.91
N TRP A 23 7.47 1.36 15.58
CA TRP A 23 7.11 0.45 16.65
C TRP A 23 6.42 1.18 17.81
N ARG A 24 6.89 2.37 18.21
CA ARG A 24 6.20 3.17 19.24
C ARG A 24 4.77 3.56 18.85
N ILE A 25 4.54 3.91 17.58
CA ILE A 25 3.19 4.22 17.09
C ILE A 25 2.31 2.97 17.19
N LEU A 26 2.81 1.81 16.76
CA LEU A 26 2.06 0.56 16.82
C LEU A 26 1.77 0.11 18.27
N ASP A 27 2.71 0.31 19.19
CA ASP A 27 2.55 -0.11 20.60
C ASP A 27 1.58 0.77 21.40
N ALA A 28 1.44 2.04 20.99
CA ALA A 28 0.50 2.98 21.57
C ALA A 28 -0.97 2.63 21.26
N GLU A 29 -1.23 1.94 20.16
CA GLU A 29 -2.58 1.60 19.71
C GLU A 29 -3.14 0.38 20.45
N GLU A 30 -4.07 0.63 21.38
CA GLU A 30 -4.63 -0.41 22.26
C GLU A 30 -5.31 -1.54 21.50
N GLN A 31 -5.92 -1.24 20.35
CA GLN A 31 -6.60 -2.21 19.49
C GLN A 31 -5.69 -3.33 18.99
N TRP A 32 -4.37 -3.15 19.00
CA TRP A 32 -3.39 -4.14 18.54
C TRP A 32 -2.73 -4.89 19.69
N ARG A 33 -3.03 -4.56 20.95
CA ARG A 33 -2.45 -5.23 22.11
C ARG A 33 -3.10 -6.59 22.30
N HIS A 34 -2.30 -7.65 22.25
CA HIS A 34 -2.79 -8.99 22.50
C HIS A 34 -2.83 -9.27 24.02
N PRO A 35 -3.90 -9.90 24.56
CA PRO A 35 -4.04 -10.13 26.01
C PRO A 35 -2.92 -10.95 26.66
N LYS A 36 -2.20 -11.77 25.88
CA LYS A 36 -1.03 -12.55 26.36
C LYS A 36 0.30 -11.80 26.22
N GLY A 37 0.25 -10.50 25.93
CA GLY A 37 1.41 -9.67 25.60
C GLY A 37 1.70 -9.62 24.10
N GLY A 38 2.46 -8.60 23.69
CA GLY A 38 2.85 -8.35 22.30
C GLY A 38 1.79 -7.61 21.47
N LEU A 39 2.11 -7.39 20.20
CA LEU A 39 1.22 -6.76 19.22
C LEU A 39 0.72 -7.78 18.20
N GLU A 40 -0.59 -7.82 17.98
CA GLU A 40 -1.25 -8.62 16.96
C GLU A 40 -1.79 -7.72 15.85
N LEU A 41 -1.08 -7.73 14.72
CA LEU A 41 -1.35 -6.87 13.58
C LEU A 41 -1.76 -7.72 12.38
N THR A 42 -2.96 -7.50 11.85
CA THR A 42 -3.36 -8.06 10.55
C THR A 42 -3.04 -7.06 9.44
N LEU A 43 -1.79 -7.08 8.98
CA LEU A 43 -1.40 -6.35 7.77
C LEU A 43 -1.87 -7.12 6.54
N ARG A 44 -2.63 -6.44 5.68
CA ARG A 44 -2.98 -7.01 4.37
C ARG A 44 -1.71 -7.29 3.58
N ARG A 45 -1.77 -8.27 2.67
CA ARG A 45 -0.65 -8.59 1.78
C ARG A 45 -0.22 -7.33 1.01
N TYR A 46 1.08 -7.20 0.76
CA TYR A 46 1.63 -6.05 0.02
C TYR A 46 0.92 -5.81 -1.33
N ARG A 47 0.51 -6.87 -2.02
CA ARG A 47 -0.30 -6.78 -3.25
C ARG A 47 -1.60 -5.98 -3.11
N SER A 48 -2.22 -5.98 -1.92
CA SER A 48 -3.39 -5.14 -1.65
C SER A 48 -3.04 -3.65 -1.68
N TYR A 49 -1.86 -3.28 -1.18
CA TYR A 49 -1.35 -1.92 -1.27
C TYR A 49 -1.00 -1.54 -2.71
N GLU A 50 -0.34 -2.42 -3.47
CA GLU A 50 -0.06 -2.20 -4.89
C GLU A 50 -1.35 -1.95 -5.69
N HIS A 51 -2.38 -2.77 -5.46
CA HIS A 51 -3.69 -2.57 -6.08
C HIS A 51 -4.32 -1.23 -5.67
N TYR A 52 -4.22 -0.86 -4.39
CA TYR A 52 -4.73 0.43 -3.91
C TYR A 52 -4.02 1.62 -4.55
N GLN A 53 -2.68 1.61 -4.61
CA GLN A 53 -1.91 2.66 -5.27
C GLN A 53 -2.27 2.77 -6.75
N ARG A 54 -2.33 1.64 -7.46
CA ARG A 54 -2.70 1.57 -8.87
C ARG A 54 -4.10 2.14 -9.11
N ASP A 55 -5.10 1.71 -8.35
CA ASP A 55 -6.47 2.16 -8.52
C ASP A 55 -6.59 3.66 -8.18
N THR A 56 -5.85 4.14 -7.18
CA THR A 56 -5.79 5.57 -6.82
C THR A 56 -5.16 6.39 -7.94
N TYR A 57 -4.08 5.90 -8.55
CA TYR A 57 -3.42 6.57 -9.67
C TYR A 57 -4.34 6.66 -10.91
N ILE A 58 -5.05 5.58 -11.25
CA ILE A 58 -6.05 5.58 -12.34
C ILE A 58 -7.12 6.64 -12.09
N ARG A 59 -7.66 6.72 -10.87
CA ARG A 59 -8.68 7.70 -10.49
C ARG A 59 -8.16 9.13 -10.57
N GLN A 60 -6.94 9.38 -10.10
CA GLN A 60 -6.31 10.69 -10.19
C GLN A 60 -6.13 11.13 -11.66
N LEU A 61 -5.68 10.24 -12.52
CA LEU A 61 -5.54 10.50 -13.96
C LEU A 61 -6.90 10.79 -14.61
N ALA A 62 -7.95 10.05 -14.25
CA ALA A 62 -9.30 10.31 -14.75
C ALA A 62 -9.87 11.65 -14.24
N GLY A 63 -9.65 11.98 -12.97
CA GLY A 63 -10.07 13.26 -12.37
C GLY A 63 -9.39 14.48 -13.00
N GLN A 64 -8.22 14.30 -13.61
CA GLN A 64 -7.54 15.33 -14.41
C GLN A 64 -8.14 15.48 -15.83
N GLY A 65 -9.17 14.72 -16.19
CA GLY A 65 -9.84 14.78 -17.49
C GLY A 65 -9.11 14.03 -18.61
N LEU A 66 -8.15 13.16 -18.28
CA LEU A 66 -7.47 12.36 -19.31
C LEU A 66 -8.44 11.37 -19.95
N SER A 67 -8.26 11.16 -21.26
CA SER A 67 -8.97 10.10 -21.96
C SER A 67 -8.50 8.72 -21.49
N PHE A 68 -9.38 7.73 -21.59
CA PHE A 68 -9.10 6.34 -21.24
C PHE A 68 -7.79 5.79 -21.82
N ASN A 69 -7.49 6.10 -23.09
CA ASN A 69 -6.24 5.67 -23.73
C ASN A 69 -5.01 6.35 -23.10
N ALA A 70 -5.10 7.63 -22.76
CA ALA A 70 -4.02 8.35 -22.09
C ALA A 70 -3.78 7.82 -20.66
N VAL A 71 -4.85 7.45 -19.94
CA VAL A 71 -4.75 6.81 -18.63
C VAL A 71 -3.98 5.49 -18.73
N ARG A 72 -4.27 4.64 -19.73
CA ARG A 72 -3.58 3.36 -19.92
C ARG A 72 -2.10 3.51 -20.22
N ILE A 73 -1.75 4.44 -21.10
CA ILE A 73 -0.34 4.72 -21.45
C ILE A 73 0.42 5.16 -20.20
N ARG A 74 -0.12 6.13 -19.45
CA ARG A 74 0.52 6.63 -18.22
C ARG A 74 0.58 5.59 -17.11
N LEU A 75 -0.38 4.68 -17.04
CA LEU A 75 -0.38 3.57 -16.09
C LEU A 75 0.78 2.61 -16.36
N SER A 76 0.99 2.23 -17.63
CA SER A 76 2.11 1.35 -18.00
C SER A 76 3.47 2.03 -17.78
N GLU A 77 3.59 3.31 -18.10
CA GLU A 77 4.86 4.05 -17.93
C GLU A 77 5.25 4.20 -16.45
N ALA A 78 4.29 4.45 -15.57
CA ALA A 78 4.58 4.74 -14.16
C ALA A 78 4.75 3.50 -13.29
N LEU A 79 3.98 2.44 -13.56
CA LEU A 79 3.90 1.28 -12.67
C LEU A 79 4.30 -0.05 -13.35
N ASP A 80 4.58 -0.04 -14.67
CA ASP A 80 4.84 -1.25 -15.47
C ASP A 80 3.71 -2.30 -15.34
N VAL A 81 2.47 -1.83 -15.11
CA VAL A 81 1.29 -2.68 -14.96
C VAL A 81 0.40 -2.57 -16.18
N VAL A 82 0.14 -3.72 -16.82
CA VAL A 82 -0.87 -3.84 -17.88
C VAL A 82 -2.15 -4.43 -17.29
N LEU A 83 -3.22 -3.65 -17.30
CA LEU A 83 -4.56 -4.12 -16.91
C LEU A 83 -5.45 -4.35 -18.13
N GLU A 84 -6.42 -5.26 -17.95
CA GLU A 84 -7.53 -5.41 -18.87
C GLU A 84 -8.34 -4.11 -18.98
N THR A 85 -8.73 -3.78 -20.22
CA THR A 85 -9.51 -2.59 -20.56
C THR A 85 -10.77 -2.45 -19.69
N LYS A 86 -11.46 -3.57 -19.44
CA LYS A 86 -12.68 -3.60 -18.61
C LYS A 86 -12.39 -3.13 -17.19
N ARG A 87 -11.31 -3.63 -16.58
CA ARG A 87 -10.95 -3.30 -15.20
C ARG A 87 -10.61 -1.82 -15.02
N VAL A 88 -9.93 -1.21 -15.99
CA VAL A 88 -9.61 0.23 -15.96
C VAL A 88 -10.91 1.05 -16.03
N LYS A 89 -11.87 0.66 -16.89
CA LYS A 89 -13.17 1.35 -16.96
C LYS A 89 -13.94 1.26 -15.64
N GLU A 90 -14.04 0.07 -15.05
CA GLU A 90 -14.71 -0.12 -13.75
C GLU A 90 -14.13 0.80 -12.66
N ILE A 91 -12.80 0.98 -12.63
CA ILE A 91 -12.14 1.83 -11.63
C ILE A 91 -12.46 3.31 -11.84
N ILE A 92 -12.55 3.75 -13.10
CA ILE A 92 -12.91 5.13 -13.47
C ILE A 92 -14.39 5.39 -13.15
N GLU A 93 -15.28 4.47 -13.52
CA GLU A 93 -16.74 4.60 -13.33
C GLU A 93 -17.14 4.64 -11.84
N ILE A 94 -16.45 3.90 -10.96
CA ILE A 94 -16.71 3.95 -9.50
C ILE A 94 -16.33 5.30 -8.88
N HIS A 95 -15.55 6.13 -9.57
CA HIS A 95 -15.01 7.38 -9.03
C HIS A 95 -15.74 8.65 -9.50
N ILE A 96 -16.58 8.55 -10.54
CA ILE A 96 -17.43 9.63 -11.05
C ILE A 96 -18.80 9.54 -10.38
#